data_AF-A0AAU7UXH5-F1
#
_entry.id   AF-A0AAU7UXH5-F1
#
_cell.length_a   1.000
_cell.length_b   1.000
_cell.length_c   1.000
_cell.angle_alpha   90.00
_cell.angle_beta   90.00
_cell.angle_gamma   90.00
#
_symmetry.space_group_name_H-M   'P 1'
#
loop_
_entity.id
_entity.type
_entity.pdbx_description
1 polymer ?
#
loop_
_entity_poly.entity_id
_entity_poly.type
_entity_poly.pdbx_seq_one_letter_code
_entity_poly.pdbx_strand_id
1 'polypeptide(L)'
;MPDVVFPLDSTRRFTDQDKIGHNRWHPDIPPVAMLKPGDSFRVHRREWFDGEIHNDDSADDIRNAPLHIVHALSGPFAVEGAKPGDLLIVDILDLGPIPQEDSGPLAGQGWGYTGIFAKTNGGGFLTDQFPDAYKAIWDFSGQKTTSRHVPHVSFTGIVHPGLMGTAPSHELLSTWNTREAALIATDPDREPALALPPEPNGAILGSLSGADFDRVAAEAARTAPPRENGGNQDIKNLTKGSRIFYPVFVDGANLSVGDLHFSQGDGEITFCGAIEMGGFIDLRVDLIPGGMETYGVSENAIFMPGNTDPQYSEWLAFSGTSVTLDGEQRYLDSQLAYQRACLHAIDYLTKFGYSPEQAYLLLGAAPIEGRLSGVVDIPNSCATVYLPTAIFDFPVAPTASGPVTIDPGIGAPRSSA
;
A
#
# COMPACT_ATOMS: atom_id res chain seq x y z
N MET A 1 -14.46 -6.09 22.78
CA MET A 1 -13.29 -5.47 22.11
C MET A 1 -12.10 -6.34 22.44
N PRO A 2 -11.30 -6.74 21.44
CA PRO A 2 -10.08 -7.51 21.67
C PRO A 2 -9.06 -6.70 22.48
N ASP A 3 -8.16 -7.40 23.17
CA ASP A 3 -7.10 -6.77 23.95
C ASP A 3 -6.09 -6.04 23.05
N VAL A 4 -5.66 -4.84 23.45
CA VAL A 4 -4.67 -4.06 22.69
C VAL A 4 -3.27 -4.59 22.98
N VAL A 5 -2.73 -5.37 22.05
CA VAL A 5 -1.41 -6.02 22.20
C VAL A 5 -0.28 -5.07 21.80
N PHE A 6 -0.54 -4.10 20.92
CA PHE A 6 0.43 -3.08 20.50
C PHE A 6 -0.24 -1.70 20.56
N PRO A 7 -0.26 -1.04 21.73
CA PRO A 7 -0.75 0.33 21.84
C PRO A 7 0.28 1.30 21.26
N LEU A 8 -0.22 2.42 20.74
CA LEU A 8 0.60 3.56 20.33
C LEU A 8 0.14 4.81 21.05
N ASP A 9 1.10 5.62 21.45
CA ASP A 9 0.90 6.98 21.93
C ASP A 9 1.14 7.95 20.76
N SER A 10 0.06 8.60 20.30
CA SER A 10 0.09 9.56 19.19
C SER A 10 1.03 10.75 19.45
N THR A 11 1.43 11.01 20.70
CA THR A 11 2.36 12.11 21.05
C THR A 11 3.85 11.73 20.96
N ARG A 12 4.17 10.45 20.74
CA ARG A 12 5.55 9.94 20.68
C ARG A 12 5.87 9.42 19.28
N ARG A 13 7.12 9.55 18.83
CA ARG A 13 7.59 8.90 17.59
C ARG A 13 7.57 7.39 17.73
N PHE A 14 7.55 6.66 16.62
CA PHE A 14 7.50 5.19 16.59
C PHE A 14 8.67 4.54 17.35
N THR A 15 9.87 5.12 17.23
CA THR A 15 11.08 4.66 17.94
C THR A 15 11.08 4.98 19.43
N ASP A 16 10.21 5.89 19.86
CA ASP A 16 10.08 6.31 21.24
C ASP A 16 8.89 5.60 21.92
N GLN A 17 8.24 4.60 21.32
CA GLN A 17 7.09 3.89 21.91
C GLN A 17 7.52 2.87 22.98
N ASP A 18 6.59 2.45 23.84
CA ASP A 18 6.86 1.43 24.87
C ASP A 18 7.13 0.05 24.26
N LYS A 19 6.46 -0.26 23.14
CA LYS A 19 6.77 -1.40 22.27
C LYS A 19 7.28 -0.86 20.95
N ILE A 20 8.50 -1.24 20.59
CA ILE A 20 9.13 -0.83 19.35
C ILE A 20 8.93 -1.94 18.33
N GLY A 21 8.33 -1.59 17.19
CA GLY A 21 8.16 -2.50 16.06
C GLY A 21 9.42 -2.58 15.20
N HIS A 22 9.26 -2.70 13.88
CA HIS A 22 10.38 -2.76 12.95
C HIS A 22 10.05 -2.17 11.59
N ASN A 23 11.06 -1.94 10.75
CA ASN A 23 10.89 -1.46 9.37
C ASN A 23 11.76 -2.22 8.35
N ARG A 24 12.18 -3.45 8.71
CA ARG A 24 12.98 -4.35 7.88
C ARG A 24 12.54 -5.78 8.11
N TRP A 25 12.61 -6.62 7.08
CA TRP A 25 12.36 -8.05 7.22
C TRP A 25 13.64 -8.79 7.59
N HIS A 26 13.63 -9.48 8.73
CA HIS A 26 14.71 -10.37 9.15
C HIS A 26 14.20 -11.44 10.14
N PRO A 27 14.66 -12.71 10.04
CA PRO A 27 14.24 -13.81 10.93
C PRO A 27 14.52 -13.56 12.41
N ASP A 28 15.64 -12.88 12.71
CA ASP A 28 16.14 -12.70 14.09
C ASP A 28 15.52 -11.49 14.84
N ILE A 29 14.57 -10.76 14.24
CA ILE A 29 13.89 -9.66 14.95
C ILE A 29 13.03 -10.26 16.08
N PRO A 30 13.25 -9.90 17.36
CA PRO A 30 12.51 -10.47 18.47
C PRO A 30 11.02 -10.09 18.44
N PRO A 31 10.11 -11.02 18.77
CA PRO A 31 8.68 -10.71 18.83
C PRO A 31 8.36 -9.78 20.00
N VAL A 32 7.41 -8.86 19.80
CA VAL A 32 6.92 -7.91 20.82
C VAL A 32 5.80 -8.49 21.69
N ALA A 33 5.23 -9.62 21.27
CA ALA A 33 4.27 -10.41 22.04
C ALA A 33 4.22 -11.87 21.53
N MET A 34 3.76 -12.76 22.41
CA MET A 34 3.40 -14.14 22.07
C MET A 34 1.87 -14.27 22.13
N LEU A 35 1.29 -14.81 21.08
CA LEU A 35 -0.14 -15.09 20.91
C LEU A 35 -0.36 -16.59 20.90
N LYS A 36 -1.59 -17.02 21.17
CA LYS A 36 -2.03 -18.41 21.03
C LYS A 36 -2.92 -18.58 19.80
N PRO A 37 -2.89 -19.75 19.14
CA PRO A 37 -3.89 -20.08 18.14
C PRO A 37 -5.31 -19.90 18.71
N GLY A 38 -6.14 -19.16 17.98
CA GLY A 38 -7.49 -18.77 18.39
C GLY A 38 -7.62 -17.38 19.02
N ASP A 39 -6.51 -16.70 19.36
CA ASP A 39 -6.56 -15.37 19.98
C ASP A 39 -7.09 -14.31 19.01
N SER A 40 -7.90 -13.38 19.55
CA SER A 40 -8.28 -12.12 18.91
C SER A 40 -7.61 -10.95 19.62
N PHE A 41 -6.97 -10.04 18.87
CA PHE A 41 -6.18 -8.94 19.42
C PHE A 41 -6.28 -7.68 18.57
N ARG A 42 -6.04 -6.52 19.19
CA ARG A 42 -5.95 -5.21 18.54
C ARG A 42 -4.51 -4.74 18.44
N VAL A 43 -4.19 -4.11 17.31
CA VAL A 43 -2.89 -3.50 17.02
C VAL A 43 -3.12 -2.07 16.56
N HIS A 44 -2.47 -1.10 17.20
CA HIS A 44 -2.41 0.28 16.73
C HIS A 44 -1.20 0.47 15.81
N ARG A 45 -1.31 1.41 14.87
CA ARG A 45 -0.28 1.68 13.87
C ARG A 45 -0.15 3.15 13.56
N ARG A 46 1.08 3.55 13.24
CA ARG A 46 1.38 4.80 12.53
C ARG A 46 1.07 4.63 11.05
N GLU A 47 0.81 5.74 10.38
CA GLU A 47 0.99 5.82 8.93
C GLU A 47 2.47 5.55 8.59
N TRP A 48 2.75 5.06 7.40
CA TRP A 48 4.05 4.48 7.05
C TRP A 48 5.27 5.41 7.20
N PHE A 49 5.11 6.74 7.21
CA PHE A 49 6.18 7.72 7.45
C PHE A 49 6.31 8.22 8.91
N ASP A 50 5.54 7.72 9.87
CA ASP A 50 5.59 8.13 11.30
C ASP A 50 5.40 9.64 11.57
N GLY A 51 4.58 10.32 10.77
CA GLY A 51 4.11 11.69 10.94
C GLY A 51 4.85 12.73 10.10
N GLU A 52 5.70 12.32 9.16
CA GLU A 52 6.49 13.26 8.32
C GLU A 52 5.66 13.95 7.24
N ILE A 53 4.47 13.41 6.90
CA ILE A 53 3.54 14.03 5.96
C ILE A 53 2.47 14.81 6.71
N HIS A 54 2.25 16.06 6.29
CA HIS A 54 1.41 17.02 6.99
C HIS A 54 0.11 17.33 6.24
N ASN A 55 -0.94 17.65 7.00
CA ASN A 55 -2.19 18.17 6.47
C ASN A 55 -2.07 19.66 6.15
N ASP A 56 -1.48 19.95 4.99
CA ASP A 56 -1.34 21.28 4.43
C ASP A 56 -1.47 21.25 2.90
N ASP A 57 -1.28 22.41 2.28
CA ASP A 57 -1.41 22.60 0.83
C ASP A 57 -0.04 22.77 0.16
N SER A 58 0.99 22.09 0.68
CA SER A 58 2.33 21.95 0.06
C SER A 58 2.63 20.48 -0.21
N ALA A 59 3.38 20.15 -1.26
CA ALA A 59 3.89 18.78 -1.47
C ALA A 59 5.40 18.65 -1.22
N ASP A 60 6.00 19.60 -0.49
CA ASP A 60 7.42 19.55 -0.14
C ASP A 60 7.78 18.38 0.78
N ASP A 61 6.86 17.96 1.64
CA ASP A 61 7.01 16.77 2.48
C ASP A 61 7.00 15.49 1.64
N ILE A 62 6.15 15.40 0.62
CA ILE A 62 6.18 14.29 -0.36
C ILE A 62 7.51 14.29 -1.15
N ARG A 63 7.97 15.47 -1.61
CA ARG A 63 9.26 15.58 -2.32
C ARG A 63 10.41 15.08 -1.47
N ASN A 64 10.41 15.43 -0.18
CA ASN A 64 11.51 15.15 0.76
C ASN A 64 11.26 13.92 1.64
N ALA A 65 10.24 13.12 1.31
CA ALA A 65 9.81 12.00 2.14
C ALA A 65 10.99 11.04 2.40
N PRO A 66 11.23 10.65 3.67
CA PRO A 66 12.40 9.85 4.03
C PRO A 66 12.20 8.37 3.69
N LEU A 67 12.19 8.02 2.39
CA LEU A 67 11.91 6.67 1.90
C LEU A 67 12.81 5.56 2.48
N HIS A 68 13.91 5.86 3.15
CA HIS A 68 14.76 4.87 3.81
C HIS A 68 14.19 4.38 5.16
N ILE A 69 13.27 5.13 5.79
CA ILE A 69 12.69 4.76 7.09
C ILE A 69 11.40 3.94 6.98
N VAL A 70 10.76 3.92 5.81
CA VAL A 70 9.51 3.17 5.63
C VAL A 70 9.77 1.67 5.56
N HIS A 71 8.87 0.82 6.06
CA HIS A 71 7.54 1.12 6.64
C HIS A 71 7.57 0.88 8.16
N ALA A 72 6.93 1.71 8.97
CA ALA A 72 6.84 1.47 10.42
C ALA A 72 5.82 0.36 10.76
N LEU A 73 6.30 -0.87 10.98
CA LEU A 73 5.47 -2.06 11.18
C LEU A 73 5.25 -2.39 12.66
N SER A 74 4.00 -2.57 13.05
CA SER A 74 3.64 -3.10 14.36
C SER A 74 3.79 -4.63 14.35
N GLY A 75 4.64 -5.14 15.24
CA GLY A 75 5.05 -6.54 15.29
C GLY A 75 6.55 -6.68 15.59
N PRO A 76 7.12 -7.89 15.52
CA PRO A 76 6.47 -9.14 15.16
C PRO A 76 5.66 -9.75 16.31
N PHE A 77 4.55 -10.42 15.97
CA PHE A 77 3.74 -11.20 16.89
C PHE A 77 4.02 -12.68 16.67
N ALA A 78 4.64 -13.34 17.65
CA ALA A 78 4.87 -14.78 17.59
C ALA A 78 3.59 -15.54 17.94
N VAL A 79 3.33 -16.66 17.27
CA VAL A 79 2.19 -17.54 17.53
C VAL A 79 2.69 -18.87 18.10
N GLU A 80 2.24 -19.20 19.30
CA GLU A 80 2.62 -20.42 20.01
C GLU A 80 2.33 -21.66 19.16
N GLY A 81 3.36 -22.50 18.96
CA GLY A 81 3.25 -23.74 18.22
C GLY A 81 3.42 -23.64 16.70
N ALA A 82 3.48 -22.44 16.12
CA ALA A 82 3.72 -22.27 14.68
C ALA A 82 5.14 -22.72 14.30
N LYS A 83 5.26 -23.53 13.24
CA LYS A 83 6.52 -24.06 12.71
C LYS A 83 6.68 -23.80 11.22
N PRO A 84 7.92 -23.74 10.71
CA PRO A 84 8.17 -23.69 9.27
C PRO A 84 7.41 -24.80 8.54
N GLY A 85 6.68 -24.46 7.47
CA GLY A 85 5.82 -25.39 6.73
C GLY A 85 4.32 -25.31 7.07
N ASP A 86 3.97 -24.65 8.17
CA ASP A 86 2.58 -24.39 8.53
C ASP A 86 1.97 -23.25 7.68
N LEU A 87 0.64 -23.17 7.68
CA LEU A 87 -0.05 -21.93 7.31
C LEU A 87 -0.56 -21.21 8.56
N LEU A 88 -0.23 -19.93 8.67
CA LEU A 88 -0.83 -19.02 9.63
C LEU A 88 -2.13 -18.47 9.04
N ILE A 89 -3.25 -18.78 9.67
CA ILE A 89 -4.54 -18.17 9.37
C ILE A 89 -4.58 -16.81 10.06
N VAL A 90 -4.93 -15.76 9.32
CA VAL A 90 -5.15 -14.41 9.83
C VAL A 90 -6.51 -13.91 9.36
N ASP A 91 -7.44 -13.70 10.29
CA ASP A 91 -8.74 -13.08 10.05
C ASP A 91 -8.67 -11.58 10.35
N ILE A 92 -9.07 -10.75 9.40
CA ILE A 92 -9.27 -9.30 9.63
C ILE A 92 -10.68 -9.09 10.18
N LEU A 93 -10.79 -8.84 11.48
CA LEU A 93 -12.07 -8.71 12.19
C LEU A 93 -12.65 -7.31 12.06
N ASP A 94 -11.80 -6.29 12.13
CA ASP A 94 -12.16 -4.88 12.03
C ASP A 94 -10.91 -4.06 11.77
N LEU A 95 -11.06 -2.85 11.21
CA LEU A 95 -9.98 -1.90 11.04
C LEU A 95 -10.54 -0.51 10.72
N GLY A 96 -9.73 0.52 10.96
CA GLY A 96 -10.13 1.89 10.69
C GLY A 96 -9.10 2.91 11.15
N PRO A 97 -9.41 4.21 10.96
CA PRO A 97 -8.59 5.31 11.45
C PRO A 97 -8.47 5.28 12.99
N ILE A 98 -7.63 6.15 13.54
CA ILE A 98 -7.30 6.14 14.97
C ILE A 98 -8.59 6.35 15.79
N PRO A 99 -8.95 5.42 16.70
CA PRO A 99 -10.20 5.54 17.44
C PRO A 99 -10.23 6.83 18.28
N GLN A 100 -11.33 7.57 18.21
CA GLN A 100 -11.63 8.74 19.06
C GLN A 100 -10.75 9.99 18.80
N GLU A 101 -9.90 9.96 17.78
CA GLU A 101 -9.08 11.11 17.37
C GLU A 101 -9.59 11.65 16.03
N ASP A 102 -10.84 12.12 15.98
CA ASP A 102 -11.51 12.56 14.73
C ASP A 102 -10.89 13.84 14.12
N SER A 103 -9.87 14.41 14.75
CA SER A 103 -9.08 15.53 14.24
C SER A 103 -7.71 15.60 14.93
N GLY A 104 -6.63 15.79 14.17
CA GLY A 104 -5.31 16.08 14.73
C GLY A 104 -4.18 16.14 13.68
N PRO A 105 -2.93 16.36 14.11
CA PRO A 105 -1.81 16.63 13.20
C PRO A 105 -1.30 15.40 12.42
N LEU A 106 -1.80 14.19 12.70
CA LEU A 106 -1.29 12.95 12.12
C LEU A 106 -2.31 12.30 11.21
N ALA A 107 -1.87 11.73 10.08
CA ALA A 107 -2.76 10.96 9.22
C ALA A 107 -3.34 9.77 10.00
N GLY A 108 -4.64 9.53 9.84
CA GLY A 108 -5.45 8.66 10.69
C GLY A 108 -6.26 9.41 11.74
N GLN A 109 -5.98 10.69 12.00
CA GLN A 109 -6.76 11.53 12.94
C GLN A 109 -7.82 12.36 12.20
N GLY A 110 -8.75 11.68 11.54
CA GLY A 110 -9.82 12.32 10.73
C GLY A 110 -9.42 12.69 9.30
N TRP A 111 -8.18 12.43 8.89
CA TRP A 111 -7.69 12.67 7.54
C TRP A 111 -6.61 11.68 7.13
N GLY A 112 -6.33 11.60 5.83
CA GLY A 112 -5.21 10.88 5.24
C GLY A 112 -4.71 11.58 3.98
N TYR A 113 -3.77 10.98 3.26
CA TYR A 113 -3.17 11.61 2.08
C TYR A 113 -2.87 10.62 0.97
N THR A 114 -2.80 11.14 -0.26
CA THR A 114 -2.25 10.46 -1.42
C THR A 114 -1.24 11.41 -2.05
N GLY A 115 -0.10 10.92 -2.49
CA GLY A 115 0.95 11.71 -3.12
C GLY A 115 1.37 11.14 -4.46
N ILE A 116 2.08 11.95 -5.23
CA ILE A 116 2.91 11.51 -6.34
C ILE A 116 4.33 11.84 -5.91
N PHE A 117 5.23 10.86 -5.84
CA PHE A 117 6.63 11.16 -5.54
C PHE A 117 7.31 11.82 -6.74
N ALA A 118 8.29 12.68 -6.46
CA ALA A 118 9.19 13.15 -7.51
C ALA A 118 9.98 11.97 -8.09
N LYS A 119 10.29 12.02 -9.38
CA LYS A 119 11.11 11.00 -10.07
C LYS A 119 12.44 10.75 -9.36
N THR A 120 13.02 11.80 -8.78
CA THR A 120 14.31 11.76 -8.08
C THR A 120 14.22 11.23 -6.65
N ASN A 121 13.03 10.98 -6.12
CA ASN A 121 12.83 10.44 -4.78
C ASN A 121 11.63 9.49 -4.73
N GLY A 122 11.75 8.34 -5.40
CA GLY A 122 10.73 7.27 -5.42
C GLY A 122 10.10 7.06 -6.80
N GLY A 123 9.58 8.14 -7.42
CA GLY A 123 8.82 8.06 -8.67
C GLY A 123 7.47 7.35 -8.51
N GLY A 124 7.03 6.63 -9.54
CA GLY A 124 5.73 5.96 -9.55
C GLY A 124 5.41 5.39 -10.93
N PHE A 125 4.19 4.89 -11.10
CA PHE A 125 3.79 4.20 -12.33
C PHE A 125 3.82 5.11 -13.58
N LEU A 126 3.47 6.39 -13.41
CA LEU A 126 3.43 7.40 -14.48
C LEU A 126 4.54 8.45 -14.31
N THR A 127 5.68 8.08 -13.71
CA THR A 127 6.77 9.02 -13.33
C THR A 127 7.31 9.86 -14.50
N ASP A 128 7.29 9.33 -15.73
CA ASP A 128 7.74 10.09 -16.91
C ASP A 128 6.72 11.15 -17.35
N GLN A 129 5.44 10.98 -17.01
CA GLN A 129 4.38 11.96 -17.27
C GLN A 129 4.19 12.92 -16.08
N PHE A 130 4.48 12.47 -14.87
CA PHE A 130 4.35 13.21 -13.62
C PHE A 130 5.65 13.13 -12.80
N PRO A 131 6.71 13.85 -13.22
CA PRO A 131 8.02 13.72 -12.59
C PRO A 131 8.18 14.53 -11.30
N ASP A 132 7.26 15.45 -11.01
CA ASP A 132 7.28 16.33 -9.85
C ASP A 132 6.45 15.75 -8.70
N ALA A 133 6.73 16.18 -7.46
CA ALA A 133 5.96 15.74 -6.31
C ALA A 133 4.65 16.53 -6.15
N TYR A 134 3.56 15.82 -5.85
CA TYR A 134 2.22 16.36 -5.59
C TYR A 134 1.55 15.69 -4.39
N LYS A 135 0.53 16.33 -3.80
CA LYS A 135 -0.21 15.80 -2.64
C LYS A 135 -1.72 16.09 -2.73
N ALA A 136 -2.55 15.12 -2.38
CA ALA A 136 -3.97 15.28 -2.06
C ALA A 136 -4.21 14.92 -0.60
N ILE A 137 -4.96 15.76 0.12
CA ILE A 137 -5.45 15.45 1.47
C ILE A 137 -6.89 15.01 1.39
N TRP A 138 -7.23 13.98 2.15
CA TRP A 138 -8.52 13.32 2.18
C TRP A 138 -9.09 13.38 3.60
N ASP A 139 -10.21 14.06 3.77
CA ASP A 139 -10.90 14.19 5.05
C ASP A 139 -11.91 13.06 5.24
N PHE A 140 -11.93 12.43 6.42
CA PHE A 140 -12.79 11.30 6.73
C PHE A 140 -14.09 11.75 7.39
N SER A 141 -15.22 11.25 6.91
CA SER A 141 -16.53 11.44 7.51
C SER A 141 -17.25 10.09 7.61
N GLY A 142 -17.08 9.42 8.75
CA GLY A 142 -17.55 8.05 8.93
C GLY A 142 -16.82 7.10 8.00
N GLN A 143 -17.55 6.45 7.08
CA GLN A 143 -16.96 5.55 6.08
C GLN A 143 -16.63 6.24 4.75
N LYS A 144 -16.92 7.54 4.62
CA LYS A 144 -16.70 8.30 3.40
C LYS A 144 -15.47 9.18 3.50
N THR A 145 -14.93 9.54 2.34
CA THR A 145 -13.87 10.51 2.20
C THR A 145 -14.15 11.51 1.08
N THR A 146 -13.60 12.72 1.23
CA THR A 146 -13.60 13.82 0.26
C THR A 146 -12.26 14.51 0.28
N SER A 147 -11.86 15.16 -0.81
CA SER A 147 -10.62 15.95 -0.85
C SER A 147 -10.91 17.39 -1.22
N ARG A 148 -10.27 18.34 -0.51
CA ARG A 148 -10.23 19.74 -0.93
C ARG A 148 -9.38 19.97 -2.19
N HIS A 149 -8.47 19.05 -2.50
CA HIS A 149 -7.60 19.08 -3.68
C HIS A 149 -8.24 18.41 -4.90
N VAL A 150 -9.22 17.53 -4.70
CA VAL A 150 -10.00 16.87 -5.76
C VAL A 150 -11.49 17.09 -5.44
N PRO A 151 -12.08 18.22 -5.83
CA PRO A 151 -13.49 18.50 -5.52
C PRO A 151 -14.42 17.60 -6.32
N HIS A 152 -15.73 17.66 -6.05
CA HIS A 152 -16.77 16.93 -6.79
C HIS A 152 -16.69 15.39 -6.72
N VAL A 153 -15.88 14.85 -5.81
CA VAL A 153 -15.84 13.42 -5.50
C VAL A 153 -16.13 13.15 -4.03
N SER A 154 -16.87 12.08 -3.78
CA SER A 154 -17.11 11.51 -2.45
C SER A 154 -17.29 10.01 -2.61
N PHE A 155 -16.51 9.20 -1.89
CA PHE A 155 -16.63 7.75 -1.97
C PHE A 155 -16.48 7.08 -0.61
N THR A 156 -17.07 5.88 -0.49
CA THR A 156 -16.86 5.00 0.66
C THR A 156 -15.49 4.36 0.55
N GLY A 157 -14.69 4.44 1.62
CA GLY A 157 -13.36 3.85 1.66
C GLY A 157 -13.39 2.33 1.62
N ILE A 158 -12.44 1.72 0.92
CA ILE A 158 -12.17 0.29 0.96
C ILE A 158 -11.00 0.04 1.91
N VAL A 159 -11.28 0.06 3.23
CA VAL A 159 -10.22 0.08 4.25
C VAL A 159 -9.50 -1.27 4.32
N HIS A 160 -8.16 -1.26 4.21
CA HIS A 160 -7.29 -2.46 4.19
C HIS A 160 -5.87 -2.11 4.71
N PRO A 161 -5.05 -3.12 5.11
CA PRO A 161 -3.61 -2.95 5.20
C PRO A 161 -2.94 -3.11 3.83
N GLY A 162 -2.06 -2.20 3.44
CA GLY A 162 -1.12 -2.38 2.34
C GLY A 162 -0.08 -3.44 2.68
N LEU A 163 0.40 -3.43 3.93
CA LEU A 163 1.47 -4.32 4.41
C LEU A 163 1.04 -5.29 5.52
N MET A 164 1.07 -6.59 5.22
CA MET A 164 0.93 -7.67 6.21
C MET A 164 1.69 -8.94 5.79
N GLY A 165 2.45 -9.54 6.71
CA GLY A 165 3.21 -10.77 6.40
C GLY A 165 3.95 -11.39 7.58
N THR A 166 4.50 -12.58 7.34
CA THR A 166 5.31 -13.35 8.32
C THR A 166 6.80 -13.04 8.14
N ALA A 167 7.63 -13.33 9.14
CA ALA A 167 9.08 -13.17 8.99
C ALA A 167 9.65 -14.23 8.00
N PRO A 168 10.63 -13.87 7.15
CA PRO A 168 11.31 -14.83 6.29
C PRO A 168 12.23 -15.75 7.10
N SER A 169 12.59 -16.90 6.52
CA SER A 169 13.76 -17.66 6.98
C SER A 169 15.06 -16.98 6.55
N HIS A 170 16.19 -17.40 7.13
CA HIS A 170 17.53 -16.97 6.68
C HIS A 170 17.78 -17.28 5.19
N GLU A 171 17.34 -18.44 4.71
CA GLU A 171 17.47 -18.84 3.31
C GLU A 171 16.62 -17.97 2.36
N LEU A 172 15.38 -17.69 2.77
CA LEU A 172 14.47 -16.85 1.97
C LEU A 172 14.99 -15.40 1.91
N LEU A 173 15.43 -14.85 3.04
CA LEU A 173 16.07 -13.53 3.09
C LEU A 173 17.31 -13.46 2.18
N SER A 174 18.18 -14.47 2.24
CA SER A 174 19.35 -14.55 1.36
C SER A 174 18.95 -14.58 -0.12
N THR A 175 17.87 -15.28 -0.46
CA THR A 175 17.34 -15.35 -1.82
C THR A 175 16.88 -13.98 -2.31
N TRP A 176 16.13 -13.25 -1.47
CA TRP A 176 15.66 -11.90 -1.77
C TRP A 176 16.82 -10.94 -2.04
N ASN A 177 17.76 -10.86 -1.09
CA ASN A 177 18.92 -9.97 -1.21
C ASN A 177 19.74 -10.29 -2.46
N THR A 178 19.94 -11.58 -2.78
CA THR A 178 20.73 -11.99 -3.95
C THR A 178 20.06 -11.58 -5.26
N ARG A 179 18.76 -11.88 -5.45
CA ARG A 179 18.08 -11.60 -6.71
C ARG A 179 17.83 -10.10 -6.93
N GLU A 180 17.54 -9.36 -5.86
CA GLU A 180 17.31 -7.91 -5.93
C GLU A 180 18.62 -7.16 -6.16
N ALA A 181 19.73 -7.58 -5.54
CA ALA A 181 21.06 -7.06 -5.85
C ALA A 181 21.46 -7.34 -7.30
N ALA A 182 21.15 -8.53 -7.83
CA ALA A 182 21.40 -8.87 -9.22
C ALA A 182 20.61 -7.97 -10.19
N LEU A 183 19.36 -7.63 -9.86
CA LEU A 183 18.55 -6.69 -10.64
C LEU A 183 19.15 -5.28 -10.62
N ILE A 184 19.53 -4.77 -9.44
CA ILE A 184 20.20 -3.47 -9.30
C ILE A 184 21.47 -3.44 -10.16
N ALA A 185 22.27 -4.51 -10.17
CA ALA A 185 23.50 -4.60 -10.95
C ALA A 185 23.30 -4.52 -12.47
N THR A 186 22.08 -4.66 -12.99
CA THR A 186 21.80 -4.50 -14.43
C THR A 186 21.77 -3.04 -14.87
N ASP A 187 21.43 -2.11 -13.96
CA ASP A 187 21.41 -0.66 -14.18
C ASP A 187 21.53 0.08 -12.82
N PRO A 188 22.73 0.11 -12.21
CA PRO A 188 22.90 0.54 -10.81
C PRO A 188 22.69 2.03 -10.58
N ASP A 189 22.81 2.85 -11.64
CA ASP A 189 22.64 4.30 -11.59
C ASP A 189 21.25 4.74 -12.06
N ARG A 190 20.32 3.79 -12.27
CA ARG A 190 18.96 4.09 -12.73
C ARG A 190 18.20 4.95 -11.72
N GLU A 191 17.52 5.96 -12.22
CA GLU A 191 16.60 6.79 -11.46
C GLU A 191 15.19 6.79 -12.08
N PRO A 192 14.14 6.33 -11.36
CA PRO A 192 14.18 5.73 -10.01
C PRO A 192 14.92 4.38 -9.96
N ALA A 193 15.36 3.96 -8.77
CA ALA A 193 16.05 2.68 -8.59
C ALA A 193 15.16 1.48 -8.97
N LEU A 194 15.78 0.38 -9.43
CA LEU A 194 15.07 -0.87 -9.79
C LEU A 194 14.60 -1.68 -8.58
N ALA A 195 15.37 -1.65 -7.50
CA ALA A 195 15.07 -2.27 -6.21
C ALA A 195 15.85 -1.53 -5.11
N LEU A 196 15.53 -1.82 -3.85
CA LEU A 196 16.16 -1.20 -2.70
C LEU A 196 17.00 -2.24 -1.94
N PRO A 197 18.34 -2.10 -1.86
CA PRO A 197 19.18 -3.02 -1.10
C PRO A 197 18.92 -2.87 0.41
N PRO A 198 19.42 -3.81 1.25
CA PRO A 198 19.51 -3.59 2.68
C PRO A 198 20.14 -2.23 3.00
N GLU A 199 19.51 -1.50 3.93
CA GLU A 199 19.90 -0.13 4.31
C GLU A 199 19.89 -0.03 5.84
N PRO A 200 21.08 -0.04 6.48
CA PRO A 200 21.21 0.10 7.93
C PRO A 200 20.77 1.47 8.44
N ASN A 201 20.93 2.53 7.65
CA ASN A 201 20.55 3.87 8.07
C ASN A 201 19.02 3.96 8.21
N GLY A 202 18.55 4.39 9.37
CA GLY A 202 17.12 4.43 9.70
C GLY A 202 16.48 3.06 9.94
N ALA A 203 17.25 1.98 10.09
CA ALA A 203 16.71 0.67 10.45
C ALA A 203 16.13 0.66 11.88
N ILE A 204 14.94 0.09 12.03
CA ILE A 204 14.24 -0.16 13.28
C ILE A 204 14.05 -1.68 13.37
N LEU A 205 14.61 -2.31 14.40
CA LEU A 205 14.74 -3.76 14.50
C LEU A 205 14.23 -4.30 15.85
N GLY A 206 13.12 -3.74 16.32
CA GLY A 206 12.54 -4.09 17.61
C GLY A 206 13.48 -3.76 18.78
N SER A 207 13.76 -4.77 19.61
CA SER A 207 14.61 -4.65 20.80
C SER A 207 16.09 -5.00 20.57
N LEU A 208 16.50 -5.29 19.33
CA LEU A 208 17.91 -5.57 19.04
C LEU A 208 18.80 -4.36 19.33
N SER A 209 20.01 -4.64 19.81
CA SER A 209 21.01 -3.61 20.11
C SER A 209 22.44 -4.15 19.94
N GLY A 210 23.42 -3.25 19.85
CA GLY A 210 24.83 -3.60 19.74
C GLY A 210 25.15 -4.44 18.50
N ALA A 211 26.01 -5.44 18.64
CA ALA A 211 26.49 -6.25 17.53
C ALA A 211 25.38 -7.02 16.79
N ASP A 212 24.31 -7.43 17.50
CA ASP A 212 23.18 -8.09 16.87
C ASP A 212 22.38 -7.12 15.99
N PHE A 213 22.20 -5.88 16.46
CA PHE A 213 21.59 -4.83 15.65
C PHE A 213 22.43 -4.54 14.41
N ASP A 214 23.74 -4.32 14.57
CA ASP A 214 24.63 -3.95 13.47
C ASP A 214 24.64 -5.02 12.36
N ARG A 215 24.69 -6.30 12.76
CA ARG A 215 24.63 -7.43 11.82
C ARG A 215 23.29 -7.46 11.09
N VAL A 216 22.19 -7.45 11.84
CA VAL A 216 20.84 -7.56 11.26
C VAL A 216 20.54 -6.37 10.35
N ALA A 217 20.90 -5.15 10.76
CA ALA A 217 20.69 -3.95 9.95
C ALA A 217 21.44 -4.00 8.60
N ALA A 218 22.60 -4.67 8.54
CA ALA A 218 23.40 -4.83 7.33
C ALA A 218 22.79 -5.79 6.30
N GLU A 219 21.94 -6.72 6.72
CA GLU A 219 21.40 -7.77 5.83
C GLU A 219 19.86 -7.81 5.75
N ALA A 220 19.15 -7.08 6.63
CA ALA A 220 17.70 -7.08 6.66
C ALA A 220 17.10 -6.38 5.43
N ALA A 221 16.13 -7.05 4.80
CA ALA A 221 15.52 -6.57 3.57
C ALA A 221 14.59 -5.38 3.82
N ARG A 222 14.52 -4.46 2.86
CA ARG A 222 13.52 -3.38 2.85
C ARG A 222 12.12 -3.96 2.74
N THR A 223 11.14 -3.32 3.39
CA THR A 223 9.75 -3.77 3.42
C THR A 223 8.94 -3.39 2.18
N ALA A 224 9.51 -2.57 1.27
CA ALA A 224 8.80 -1.96 0.16
C ALA A 224 8.20 -2.93 -0.89
N PRO A 225 8.88 -3.99 -1.36
CA PRO A 225 8.26 -4.87 -2.35
C PRO A 225 7.44 -6.00 -1.68
N PRO A 226 6.34 -6.46 -2.31
CA PRO A 226 5.71 -7.72 -1.96
C PRO A 226 6.65 -8.89 -2.24
N ARG A 227 6.58 -9.91 -1.40
CA ARG A 227 7.37 -11.14 -1.55
C ARG A 227 6.55 -12.36 -1.13
N GLU A 228 7.20 -13.52 -1.13
CA GLU A 228 6.60 -14.82 -0.84
C GLU A 228 5.95 -14.88 0.56
N ASN A 229 6.38 -14.03 1.49
CA ASN A 229 5.82 -13.91 2.84
C ASN A 229 4.58 -13.01 2.94
N GLY A 230 4.09 -12.49 1.82
CA GLY A 230 3.16 -11.36 1.78
C GLY A 230 3.94 -10.05 1.76
N GLY A 231 3.90 -9.32 2.87
CA GLY A 231 4.55 -8.01 2.95
C GLY A 231 3.68 -6.95 2.29
N ASN A 232 4.29 -6.05 1.50
CA ASN A 232 3.62 -4.89 0.89
C ASN A 232 2.88 -5.31 -0.36
N GLN A 233 1.69 -5.90 -0.19
CA GLN A 233 0.94 -6.44 -1.31
C GLN A 233 0.01 -5.39 -1.93
N ASP A 234 -0.40 -4.39 -1.15
CA ASP A 234 -1.26 -3.28 -1.59
C ASP A 234 -2.52 -3.78 -2.30
N ILE A 235 -3.09 -4.85 -1.72
CA ILE A 235 -4.30 -5.49 -2.21
C ILE A 235 -5.49 -4.87 -1.49
N LYS A 236 -6.19 -3.96 -2.19
CA LYS A 236 -7.35 -3.25 -1.64
C LYS A 236 -8.46 -4.15 -1.10
N ASN A 237 -8.54 -5.39 -1.57
CA ASN A 237 -9.55 -6.37 -1.16
C ASN A 237 -9.21 -7.12 0.15
N LEU A 238 -8.08 -6.84 0.80
CA LEU A 238 -7.75 -7.34 2.15
C LEU A 238 -8.51 -6.53 3.23
N THR A 239 -9.82 -6.48 3.11
CA THR A 239 -10.71 -5.68 3.97
C THR A 239 -11.20 -6.45 5.19
N LYS A 240 -12.03 -5.80 6.01
CA LYS A 240 -12.78 -6.45 7.08
C LYS A 240 -13.57 -7.66 6.54
N GLY A 241 -13.41 -8.78 7.24
CA GLY A 241 -13.97 -10.08 6.87
C GLY A 241 -13.02 -10.94 6.04
N SER A 242 -11.85 -10.44 5.64
CA SER A 242 -10.86 -11.23 4.91
C SER A 242 -10.25 -12.31 5.79
N ARG A 243 -9.91 -13.45 5.18
CA ARG A 243 -9.13 -14.53 5.79
C ARG A 243 -7.90 -14.80 4.93
N ILE A 244 -6.73 -14.60 5.49
CA ILE A 244 -5.45 -14.78 4.82
C ILE A 244 -4.75 -16.04 5.37
N PHE A 245 -4.04 -16.75 4.49
CA PHE A 245 -3.24 -17.93 4.82
C PHE A 245 -1.79 -17.64 4.45
N TYR A 246 -1.01 -17.21 5.44
CA TYR A 246 0.40 -16.90 5.24
C TYR A 246 1.28 -18.15 5.39
N PRO A 247 2.27 -18.36 4.51
CA PRO A 247 3.30 -19.35 4.73
C PRO A 247 4.15 -19.01 5.96
N VAL A 248 4.50 -20.02 6.74
CA VAL A 248 5.35 -19.88 7.94
C VAL A 248 6.77 -20.34 7.60
N PHE A 249 7.76 -19.46 7.83
CA PHE A 249 9.17 -19.73 7.52
C PHE A 249 10.09 -19.82 8.74
N VAL A 250 9.61 -19.38 9.91
CA VAL A 250 10.33 -19.41 11.19
C VAL A 250 9.42 -19.89 12.30
N ASP A 251 10.02 -20.41 13.38
CA ASP A 251 9.28 -20.71 14.60
C ASP A 251 8.52 -19.47 15.09
N GLY A 252 7.24 -19.65 15.40
CA GLY A 252 6.36 -18.56 15.84
C GLY A 252 5.78 -17.72 14.71
N ALA A 253 6.16 -17.92 13.44
CA ALA A 253 5.75 -17.16 12.26
C ALA A 253 6.12 -15.66 12.23
N ASN A 254 6.09 -14.97 13.37
CA ASN A 254 6.46 -13.56 13.54
C ASN A 254 5.67 -12.64 12.59
N LEU A 255 4.34 -12.66 12.73
CA LEU A 255 3.41 -11.82 11.95
C LEU A 255 3.65 -10.34 12.24
N SER A 256 3.74 -9.52 11.20
CA SER A 256 3.85 -8.06 11.32
C SER A 256 2.93 -7.36 10.35
N VAL A 257 2.54 -6.14 10.69
CA VAL A 257 1.51 -5.44 9.94
C VAL A 257 1.62 -3.91 10.10
N GLY A 258 1.42 -3.18 9.01
CA GLY A 258 1.64 -1.73 8.90
C GLY A 258 0.69 -1.08 7.92
N ASP A 259 1.01 0.15 7.52
CA ASP A 259 0.60 0.68 6.21
C ASP A 259 -0.92 0.61 5.96
N LEU A 260 -1.69 1.35 6.77
CA LEU A 260 -3.15 1.28 6.67
C LEU A 260 -3.65 2.27 5.63
N HIS A 261 -4.52 1.75 4.77
CA HIS A 261 -5.11 2.50 3.68
C HIS A 261 -6.60 2.71 3.96
N PHE A 262 -7.06 3.95 3.95
CA PHE A 262 -8.50 4.25 4.00
C PHE A 262 -9.20 3.80 2.71
N SER A 263 -8.51 3.94 1.57
CA SER A 263 -8.96 3.49 0.25
C SER A 263 -7.80 3.52 -0.73
N GLN A 264 -7.80 2.65 -1.73
CA GLN A 264 -6.77 2.58 -2.77
C GLN A 264 -7.41 2.15 -4.10
N GLY A 265 -6.83 2.59 -5.21
CA GLY A 265 -7.08 2.04 -6.54
C GLY A 265 -6.18 0.85 -6.88
N ASP A 266 -6.63 -0.03 -7.80
CA ASP A 266 -5.80 -1.17 -8.22
C ASP A 266 -4.47 -0.74 -8.83
N GLY A 267 -3.42 -1.40 -8.37
CA GLY A 267 -2.04 -1.16 -8.78
C GLY A 267 -1.39 0.04 -8.10
N GLU A 268 -2.09 0.74 -7.19
CA GLU A 268 -1.55 1.84 -6.39
C GLU A 268 -0.70 2.79 -7.21
N ILE A 269 -1.25 3.20 -8.35
CA ILE A 269 -0.43 3.71 -9.46
C ILE A 269 0.37 4.97 -9.09
N THR A 270 -0.02 5.68 -8.04
CA THR A 270 0.65 6.87 -7.51
C THR A 270 1.90 6.57 -6.68
N PHE A 271 2.11 5.32 -6.26
CA PHE A 271 3.15 4.83 -5.35
C PHE A 271 3.17 5.46 -3.94
N CYS A 272 3.09 6.79 -3.82
CA CYS A 272 2.73 7.45 -2.56
C CYS A 272 1.20 7.50 -2.37
N GLY A 273 0.47 6.57 -2.99
CA GLY A 273 -0.86 6.22 -2.51
C GLY A 273 -0.73 4.96 -1.68
N ALA A 274 -1.77 4.50 -1.02
CA ALA A 274 -3.20 4.75 -1.11
C ALA A 274 -3.74 6.12 -0.60
N ILE A 275 -4.89 6.14 0.09
CA ILE A 275 -5.17 7.15 1.11
C ILE A 275 -4.53 6.67 2.40
N GLU A 276 -3.31 7.13 2.64
CA GLU A 276 -2.46 6.75 3.76
C GLU A 276 -3.02 7.22 5.09
N MET A 277 -2.99 6.33 6.10
CA MET A 277 -3.40 6.67 7.46
C MET A 277 -2.76 5.80 8.54
N GLY A 278 -2.67 6.35 9.76
CA GLY A 278 -2.53 5.56 10.97
C GLY A 278 -3.90 5.01 11.40
N GLY A 279 -3.90 4.09 12.37
CA GLY A 279 -5.18 3.52 12.81
C GLY A 279 -5.05 2.28 13.68
N PHE A 280 -6.09 1.46 13.64
CA PHE A 280 -6.12 0.17 14.30
C PHE A 280 -6.51 -0.95 13.34
N ILE A 281 -6.08 -2.17 13.67
CA ILE A 281 -6.66 -3.41 13.16
C ILE A 281 -7.03 -4.31 14.33
N ASP A 282 -8.09 -5.07 14.16
CA ASP A 282 -8.45 -6.22 14.98
C ASP A 282 -8.21 -7.48 14.16
N LEU A 283 -7.38 -8.37 14.68
CA LEU A 283 -7.00 -9.61 14.03
C LEU A 283 -7.41 -10.81 14.88
N ARG A 284 -7.59 -11.96 14.24
CA ARG A 284 -7.55 -13.27 14.88
C ARG A 284 -6.56 -14.18 14.16
N VAL A 285 -5.81 -14.95 14.92
CA VAL A 285 -4.83 -15.91 14.38
C VAL A 285 -5.21 -17.35 14.67
N ASP A 286 -4.87 -18.27 13.77
CA ASP A 286 -4.97 -19.72 13.97
C ASP A 286 -3.93 -20.43 13.08
N LEU A 287 -3.78 -21.76 13.19
CA LEU A 287 -2.75 -22.51 12.45
C LEU A 287 -3.33 -23.69 11.69
N ILE A 288 -2.72 -23.97 10.54
CA ILE A 288 -2.84 -25.24 9.81
C ILE A 288 -1.47 -25.90 9.83
N PRO A 289 -1.23 -26.87 10.72
CA PRO A 289 0.03 -27.62 10.76
C PRO A 289 0.32 -28.29 9.41
N GLY A 290 1.52 -28.08 8.86
CA GLY A 290 1.91 -28.61 7.54
C GLY A 290 1.04 -28.10 6.37
N GLY A 291 0.39 -26.95 6.54
CA GLY A 291 -0.55 -26.40 5.56
C GLY A 291 0.08 -26.05 4.21
N MET A 292 1.36 -25.64 4.19
CA MET A 292 2.04 -25.25 2.95
C MET A 292 2.13 -26.44 1.98
N GLU A 293 2.55 -27.61 2.45
CA GLU A 293 2.61 -28.84 1.65
C GLU A 293 1.21 -29.33 1.30
N THR A 294 0.31 -29.35 2.30
CA THR A 294 -1.06 -29.88 2.13
C THR A 294 -1.85 -29.16 1.04
N TYR A 295 -1.68 -27.84 0.93
CA TYR A 295 -2.43 -27.00 0.00
C TYR A 295 -1.59 -26.42 -1.15
N GLY A 296 -0.29 -26.72 -1.22
CA GLY A 296 0.61 -26.16 -2.23
C GLY A 296 0.81 -24.64 -2.10
N VAL A 297 0.77 -24.12 -0.88
CA VAL A 297 0.91 -22.68 -0.58
C VAL A 297 2.33 -22.41 -0.10
N SER A 298 3.28 -22.41 -1.04
CA SER A 298 4.70 -22.15 -0.76
C SER A 298 5.28 -20.96 -1.50
N GLU A 299 4.63 -20.50 -2.57
CA GLU A 299 5.11 -19.37 -3.36
C GLU A 299 4.63 -18.03 -2.82
N ASN A 300 3.34 -17.92 -2.47
CA ASN A 300 2.75 -16.68 -1.97
C ASN A 300 1.59 -17.00 -1.02
N ALA A 301 1.24 -16.05 -0.16
CA ALA A 301 0.01 -16.11 0.63
C ALA A 301 -1.23 -16.21 -0.28
N ILE A 302 -2.24 -16.94 0.17
CA ILE A 302 -3.56 -16.96 -0.46
C ILE A 302 -4.59 -16.36 0.50
N PHE A 303 -5.71 -15.87 -0.01
CA PHE A 303 -6.72 -15.25 0.83
C PHE A 303 -8.12 -15.43 0.28
N MET A 304 -9.08 -15.33 1.20
CA MET A 304 -10.49 -15.11 0.92
C MET A 304 -10.74 -13.60 1.11
N PRO A 305 -11.18 -12.87 0.06
CA PRO A 305 -11.48 -11.45 0.17
C PRO A 305 -12.52 -11.14 1.24
N GLY A 306 -12.48 -9.92 1.75
CA GLY A 306 -13.48 -9.44 2.69
C GLY A 306 -14.87 -9.33 2.08
N ASN A 307 -15.87 -9.15 2.93
CA ASN A 307 -17.28 -9.13 2.54
C ASN A 307 -17.95 -7.78 2.80
N THR A 308 -17.16 -6.73 2.99
CA THR A 308 -17.62 -5.37 3.34
C THR A 308 -17.19 -4.28 2.36
N ASP A 309 -16.66 -4.66 1.19
CA ASP A 309 -16.20 -3.74 0.16
C ASP A 309 -17.32 -2.81 -0.34
N PRO A 310 -17.01 -1.55 -0.69
CA PRO A 310 -18.00 -0.63 -1.25
C PRO A 310 -18.56 -1.19 -2.58
N GLN A 311 -19.89 -1.26 -2.66
CA GLN A 311 -20.58 -1.85 -3.81
C GLN A 311 -20.98 -0.77 -4.81
N TYR A 312 -20.21 -0.62 -5.90
CA TYR A 312 -20.57 0.22 -7.03
C TYR A 312 -21.19 -0.61 -8.17
N SER A 313 -22.31 -0.15 -8.71
CA SER A 313 -23.05 -0.84 -9.77
C SER A 313 -22.82 -0.25 -11.18
N GLU A 314 -22.30 0.96 -11.27
CA GLU A 314 -22.12 1.69 -12.53
C GLU A 314 -20.65 2.11 -12.68
N TRP A 315 -20.09 1.76 -13.83
CA TRP A 315 -18.67 1.91 -14.11
C TRP A 315 -18.47 2.47 -15.53
N LEU A 316 -17.48 3.34 -15.66
CA LEU A 316 -16.92 3.73 -16.96
C LEU A 316 -15.55 3.08 -17.10
N ALA A 317 -15.35 2.30 -18.15
CA ALA A 317 -14.12 1.53 -18.36
C ALA A 317 -13.27 2.10 -19.49
N PHE A 318 -11.95 2.14 -19.27
CA PHE A 318 -10.95 2.62 -20.20
C PHE A 318 -10.00 1.47 -20.53
N SER A 319 -9.78 1.18 -21.82
CA SER A 319 -8.85 0.15 -22.25
C SER A 319 -7.52 0.75 -22.71
N GLY A 320 -6.47 -0.06 -22.58
CA GLY A 320 -5.13 0.20 -23.09
C GLY A 320 -4.50 -1.06 -23.66
N THR A 321 -3.52 -0.89 -24.55
CA THR A 321 -2.82 -1.98 -25.25
C THR A 321 -1.30 -1.83 -25.14
N SER A 322 -0.56 -2.86 -25.53
CA SER A 322 0.92 -2.89 -25.54
C SER A 322 1.56 -2.01 -26.62
N VAL A 323 1.13 -0.75 -26.72
CA VAL A 323 1.63 0.26 -27.66
C VAL A 323 1.96 1.54 -26.90
N THR A 324 3.18 2.03 -27.07
CA THR A 324 3.65 3.25 -26.39
C THR A 324 2.92 4.50 -26.88
N LEU A 325 3.09 5.61 -26.16
CA LEU A 325 2.49 6.91 -26.52
C LEU A 325 2.90 7.41 -27.93
N ASP A 326 4.12 7.10 -28.35
CA ASP A 326 4.67 7.45 -29.66
C ASP A 326 4.44 6.37 -30.75
N GLY A 327 3.75 5.28 -30.41
CA GLY A 327 3.30 4.28 -31.36
C GLY A 327 4.23 3.07 -31.55
N GLU A 328 5.25 2.89 -30.70
CA GLU A 328 6.09 1.69 -30.69
C GLU A 328 5.28 0.47 -30.20
N GLN A 329 5.34 -0.62 -30.96
CA GLN A 329 4.70 -1.90 -30.61
C GLN A 329 5.57 -2.68 -29.63
N ARG A 330 5.01 -3.07 -28.48
CA ARG A 330 5.60 -4.04 -27.53
C ARG A 330 4.87 -5.38 -27.58
N TYR A 331 5.57 -6.46 -27.25
CA TYR A 331 5.01 -7.82 -27.30
C TYR A 331 4.46 -8.21 -25.92
N LEU A 332 3.13 -8.39 -25.83
CA LEU A 332 2.41 -8.84 -24.63
C LEU A 332 2.81 -8.10 -23.34
N ASP A 333 3.02 -6.80 -23.45
CA ASP A 333 3.41 -5.93 -22.34
C ASP A 333 2.15 -5.45 -21.59
N SER A 334 1.84 -6.13 -20.49
CA SER A 334 0.67 -5.87 -19.65
C SER A 334 0.85 -4.63 -18.76
N GLN A 335 2.09 -4.33 -18.36
CA GLN A 335 2.40 -3.12 -17.60
C GLN A 335 2.13 -1.89 -18.46
N LEU A 336 2.63 -1.90 -19.70
CA LEU A 336 2.36 -0.85 -20.68
C LEU A 336 0.86 -0.75 -20.97
N ALA A 337 0.17 -1.87 -21.21
CA ALA A 337 -1.27 -1.85 -21.47
C ALA A 337 -2.05 -1.20 -20.33
N TYR A 338 -1.71 -1.47 -19.07
CA TYR A 338 -2.33 -0.84 -17.91
C TYR A 338 -1.99 0.66 -17.82
N GLN A 339 -0.74 1.03 -18.11
CA GLN A 339 -0.31 2.43 -18.22
C GLN A 339 -1.15 3.21 -19.24
N ARG A 340 -1.39 2.63 -20.42
CA ARG A 340 -2.22 3.25 -21.46
C ARG A 340 -3.67 3.43 -21.01
N ALA A 341 -4.23 2.45 -20.29
CA ALA A 341 -5.59 2.54 -19.74
C ALA A 341 -5.72 3.67 -18.69
N CYS A 342 -4.77 3.79 -17.77
CA CYS A 342 -4.74 4.87 -16.77
C CYS A 342 -4.62 6.25 -17.43
N LEU A 343 -3.70 6.42 -18.38
CA LEU A 343 -3.53 7.68 -19.10
C LEU A 343 -4.79 8.07 -19.89
N HIS A 344 -5.48 7.09 -20.48
CA HIS A 344 -6.76 7.33 -21.16
C HIS A 344 -7.85 7.80 -20.18
N ALA A 345 -7.94 7.20 -18.99
CA ALA A 345 -8.86 7.64 -17.94
C ALA A 345 -8.54 9.08 -17.46
N ILE A 346 -7.26 9.39 -17.27
CA ILE A 346 -6.78 10.74 -16.93
C ILE A 346 -7.20 11.74 -18.01
N ASP A 347 -6.85 11.47 -19.28
CA ASP A 347 -7.20 12.34 -20.41
C ASP A 347 -8.71 12.59 -20.51
N TYR A 348 -9.53 11.58 -20.23
CA TYR A 348 -10.98 11.70 -20.20
C TYR A 348 -11.45 12.65 -19.09
N LEU A 349 -10.93 12.49 -17.86
CA LEU A 349 -11.29 13.35 -16.72
C LEU A 349 -10.89 14.81 -16.93
N THR A 350 -9.80 15.09 -17.68
CA THR A 350 -9.43 16.47 -18.02
C THR A 350 -10.48 17.19 -18.87
N LYS A 351 -11.33 16.46 -19.60
CA LYS A 351 -12.42 17.06 -20.40
C LYS A 351 -13.55 17.62 -19.53
N PHE A 352 -13.61 17.23 -18.26
CA PHE A 352 -14.57 17.75 -17.29
C PHE A 352 -14.00 18.91 -16.47
N GLY A 353 -12.69 19.19 -16.54
CA GLY A 353 -12.06 20.34 -15.87
C GLY A 353 -11.00 19.99 -14.84
N TYR A 354 -10.83 18.71 -14.46
CA TYR A 354 -9.72 18.29 -13.60
C TYR A 354 -8.36 18.54 -14.28
N SER A 355 -7.37 18.89 -13.47
CA SER A 355 -5.96 18.76 -13.88
C SER A 355 -5.58 17.29 -14.03
N PRO A 356 -4.58 16.97 -14.87
CA PRO A 356 -4.06 15.61 -14.99
C PRO A 356 -3.61 15.01 -13.64
N GLU A 357 -3.04 15.82 -12.75
CA GLU A 357 -2.58 15.42 -11.43
C GLU A 357 -3.72 15.09 -10.48
N GLN A 358 -4.81 15.88 -10.49
CA GLN A 358 -6.02 15.55 -9.72
C GLN A 358 -6.60 14.21 -10.17
N ALA A 359 -6.66 13.97 -11.49
CA ALA A 359 -7.15 12.72 -12.02
C ALA A 359 -6.23 11.55 -11.62
N TYR A 360 -4.90 11.72 -11.65
CA TYR A 360 -3.95 10.68 -11.25
C TYR A 360 -4.05 10.36 -9.75
N LEU A 361 -4.09 11.38 -8.89
CA LEU A 361 -4.29 11.23 -7.44
C LEU A 361 -5.63 10.55 -7.13
N LEU A 362 -6.69 10.88 -7.87
CA LEU A 362 -7.98 10.22 -7.74
C LEU A 362 -7.90 8.73 -8.09
N LEU A 363 -7.22 8.37 -9.19
CA LEU A 363 -7.07 6.96 -9.58
C LEU A 363 -6.22 6.14 -8.60
N GLY A 364 -5.28 6.76 -7.88
CA GLY A 364 -4.53 6.12 -6.80
C GLY A 364 -5.36 5.92 -5.52
N ALA A 365 -6.31 6.81 -5.24
CA ALA A 365 -7.08 6.85 -3.98
C ALA A 365 -8.45 6.16 -4.05
N ALA A 366 -9.21 6.42 -5.11
CA ALA A 366 -10.56 5.88 -5.27
C ALA A 366 -10.52 4.37 -5.55
N PRO A 367 -11.54 3.60 -5.14
CA PRO A 367 -11.62 2.16 -5.36
C PRO A 367 -11.94 1.83 -6.83
N ILE A 368 -11.03 2.18 -7.74
CA ILE A 368 -11.06 1.81 -9.15
C ILE A 368 -10.68 0.34 -9.31
N GLU A 369 -11.16 -0.30 -10.38
CA GLU A 369 -10.79 -1.67 -10.72
C GLU A 369 -9.81 -1.70 -11.89
N GLY A 370 -8.71 -2.40 -11.73
CA GLY A 370 -7.72 -2.67 -12.75
C GLY A 370 -7.77 -4.13 -13.18
N ARG A 371 -7.85 -4.39 -14.48
CA ARG A 371 -7.94 -5.77 -14.99
C ARG A 371 -6.98 -6.01 -16.13
N LEU A 372 -6.19 -7.07 -16.01
CA LEU A 372 -5.55 -7.70 -17.16
C LEU A 372 -6.62 -8.47 -17.95
N SER A 373 -7.24 -7.77 -18.90
CA SER A 373 -8.42 -8.26 -19.62
C SER A 373 -8.10 -9.37 -20.61
N GLY A 374 -6.94 -9.27 -21.27
CA GLY A 374 -6.40 -10.30 -22.15
C GLY A 374 -4.88 -10.20 -22.21
N VAL A 375 -4.19 -11.32 -22.05
CA VAL A 375 -2.70 -11.37 -22.00
C VAL A 375 -2.11 -12.36 -23.01
N VAL A 376 -2.90 -12.74 -24.02
CA VAL A 376 -2.56 -13.83 -24.95
C VAL A 376 -2.69 -13.46 -26.42
N ASP A 377 -3.44 -12.39 -26.73
CA ASP A 377 -3.77 -12.02 -28.11
C ASP A 377 -2.61 -11.26 -28.76
N ILE A 378 -1.70 -12.00 -29.41
CA ILE A 378 -0.51 -11.40 -30.02
C ILE A 378 -0.88 -10.30 -31.05
N PRO A 379 -0.14 -9.16 -31.06
CA PRO A 379 0.98 -8.83 -30.19
C PRO A 379 0.60 -8.12 -28.88
N ASN A 380 -0.67 -7.82 -28.63
CA ASN A 380 -1.09 -6.87 -27.61
C ASN A 380 -1.72 -7.54 -26.38
N SER A 381 -1.17 -7.27 -25.20
CA SER A 381 -1.97 -7.37 -23.98
C SER A 381 -3.03 -6.27 -23.99
N CYS A 382 -4.17 -6.54 -23.37
CA CYS A 382 -5.26 -5.60 -23.15
C CYS A 382 -5.48 -5.49 -21.63
N ALA A 383 -5.36 -4.28 -21.11
CA ALA A 383 -5.71 -3.97 -19.73
C ALA A 383 -6.83 -2.93 -19.70
N THR A 384 -7.62 -2.94 -18.63
CA THR A 384 -8.71 -1.99 -18.43
C THR A 384 -8.70 -1.39 -17.03
N VAL A 385 -9.11 -0.13 -16.94
CA VAL A 385 -9.34 0.62 -15.70
C VAL A 385 -10.82 0.98 -15.64
N TYR A 386 -11.51 0.61 -14.56
CA TYR A 386 -12.91 0.90 -14.33
C TYR A 386 -13.03 1.98 -13.25
N LEU A 387 -13.64 3.09 -13.63
CA LEU A 387 -13.92 4.22 -12.75
C LEU A 387 -15.39 4.14 -12.28
N PRO A 388 -15.66 4.05 -10.97
CA PRO A 388 -17.03 4.00 -10.47
C PRO A 388 -17.69 5.36 -10.64
N THR A 389 -18.75 5.45 -11.45
CA THR A 389 -19.33 6.76 -11.81
C THR A 389 -20.08 7.41 -10.66
N ALA A 390 -20.50 6.63 -9.67
CA ALA A 390 -21.24 7.09 -8.50
C ALA A 390 -20.40 7.89 -7.50
N ILE A 391 -19.06 7.95 -7.66
CA ILE A 391 -18.21 8.75 -6.77
C ILE A 391 -18.29 10.25 -7.10
N PHE A 392 -18.77 10.60 -8.29
CA PHE A 392 -18.88 11.99 -8.76
C PHE A 392 -20.26 12.56 -8.43
N ASP A 393 -20.31 13.85 -8.07
CA ASP A 393 -21.57 14.57 -7.86
C ASP A 393 -22.18 15.16 -9.16
N PHE A 394 -21.59 14.83 -10.31
CA PHE A 394 -22.00 15.25 -11.65
C PHE A 394 -21.92 14.08 -12.65
N PRO A 395 -22.64 14.13 -13.79
CA PRO A 395 -22.63 13.02 -14.75
C PRO A 395 -21.33 12.96 -15.55
N VAL A 396 -20.59 11.85 -15.39
CA VAL A 396 -19.34 11.57 -16.13
C VAL A 396 -19.55 10.70 -17.38
N ALA A 397 -20.74 10.14 -17.59
CA ALA A 397 -21.03 9.30 -18.74
C ALA A 397 -21.07 10.13 -20.05
N PRO A 398 -20.55 9.61 -21.17
CA PRO A 398 -20.60 10.31 -22.46
C PRO A 398 -22.04 10.60 -22.92
N THR A 399 -22.29 11.81 -23.40
CA THR A 399 -23.57 12.22 -23.98
C THR A 399 -23.36 13.01 -25.28
N ALA A 400 -24.40 13.11 -26.10
CA ALA A 400 -24.35 13.89 -27.34
C ALA A 400 -24.11 15.40 -27.11
N SER A 401 -24.39 15.91 -25.91
CA SER A 401 -24.13 17.31 -25.52
C SER A 401 -22.67 17.58 -25.12
N GLY A 402 -21.83 16.55 -25.03
CA GLY A 402 -20.46 16.67 -24.54
C GLY A 402 -20.35 16.65 -23.01
N PRO A 403 -19.12 16.83 -22.47
CA PRO A 403 -18.86 16.79 -21.03
C PRO A 403 -19.40 18.04 -20.31
N VAL A 404 -19.78 17.87 -19.05
CA VAL A 404 -20.02 19.00 -18.14
C VAL A 404 -18.67 19.53 -17.66
N THR A 405 -18.52 20.85 -17.55
CA THR A 405 -17.30 21.46 -16.97
C THR A 405 -17.53 21.78 -15.50
N ILE A 406 -16.63 21.32 -14.64
CA ILE A 406 -16.62 21.59 -13.19
C ILE A 406 -15.59 22.69 -12.86
N ASP A 407 -15.68 23.22 -11.64
CA ASP A 407 -14.60 24.01 -11.03
C ASP A 407 -13.62 23.05 -10.33
N PRO A 408 -12.36 22.93 -10.77
CA PRO A 408 -11.38 22.03 -10.15
C PRO A 408 -10.87 22.54 -8.79
N GLY A 409 -11.32 23.70 -8.31
CA GLY A 409 -10.92 24.24 -7.02
C GLY A 409 -9.45 24.65 -6.98
N ILE A 410 -8.80 24.46 -5.83
CA ILE A 410 -7.39 24.86 -5.63
C ILE A 410 -6.39 23.97 -6.37
N GLY A 411 -6.82 22.82 -6.90
CA GLY A 411 -5.96 21.85 -7.58
C GLY A 411 -5.16 20.98 -6.62
N ALA A 412 -4.28 20.14 -7.18
CA ALA A 412 -3.32 19.35 -6.42
C ALA A 412 -2.07 20.20 -6.09
N PRO A 413 -1.76 20.43 -4.79
CA PRO A 413 -0.48 21.00 -4.37
C PRO A 413 0.71 20.35 -5.07
N ARG A 414 1.58 21.18 -5.63
CA ARG A 414 2.88 20.80 -6.20
C ARG A 414 3.98 21.23 -5.25
N SER A 415 5.04 20.44 -5.15
CA SER A 415 6.25 20.82 -4.43
C SER A 415 6.88 22.09 -4.99
N SER A 416 7.59 22.83 -4.15
CA SER A 416 8.41 23.95 -4.63
C SER A 416 9.53 23.42 -5.53
N ALA A 417 10.01 24.28 -6.45
CA ALA A 417 11.09 23.93 -7.39
C ALA A 417 12.39 23.52 -6.67
#